data_AF-A0A496U919-F1
#
_entry.id   AF-A0A496U919-F1
#
_cell.length_a   1.000
_cell.length_b   1.000
_cell.length_c   1.000
_cell.angle_alpha   90.00
_cell.angle_beta   90.00
_cell.angle_gamma   90.00
#
_symmetry.space_group_name_H-M   'P 1'
#
loop_
_entity.id
_entity.type
_entity.pdbx_description
1 polymer ?
#
loop_
_entity_poly.entity_id
_entity_poly.type
_entity_poly.pdbx_seq_one_letter_code
_entity_poly.pdbx_strand_id
1 'polypeptide(L)'
;MIFDKGNNSPANFEMIDSMKLKFVGSVKLGEHKELMQISNSDKRFESCDAEGLDGTKAFRVKKTVYGKERVLVVSYNQNLFDAQWLTLQNDISKAIERLAALQQKLRDRAMGLIKKGRTPTVASVEKQCKHILSRQHMKQMITTKIQEGKEKIPELEYALDSAALSTLADTHLGKNIIISNRESWDDSRTLKAYRSQFIIENVFKEMKDRTTGSWWPLNHWTDSKIRVHGLYCTIALLLRALMLRRVKSAGITLSMKRLMSELDNMRQVVNIYPKKRRQKIERKQVVLSRTSELQDKLIDTLELKEDQNKLLG
;
A
#
# COMPACT_ATOMS: atom_id res chain seq x y z
N MET A 1 -5.62 -14.30 -7.29
CA MET A 1 -5.80 -13.37 -6.16
C MET A 1 -4.46 -12.73 -5.80
N ILE A 2 -4.46 -11.46 -5.40
CA ILE A 2 -3.27 -10.74 -4.91
C ILE A 2 -3.63 -10.12 -3.56
N PHE A 3 -2.78 -10.25 -2.54
CA PHE A 3 -3.03 -9.69 -1.20
C PHE A 3 -1.74 -9.33 -0.44
N ASP A 4 -1.84 -8.38 0.49
CA ASP A 4 -0.73 -8.00 1.36
C ASP A 4 -0.64 -8.87 2.63
N LYS A 5 0.54 -8.88 3.25
CA LYS A 5 0.88 -9.61 4.49
C LYS A 5 -0.08 -9.37 5.66
N GLY A 6 -0.81 -8.25 5.68
CA GLY A 6 -1.83 -7.97 6.70
C GLY A 6 -3.01 -8.95 6.68
N ASN A 7 -3.25 -9.65 5.56
CA ASN A 7 -4.32 -10.63 5.42
C ASN A 7 -3.85 -12.06 5.72
N ASN A 8 -2.60 -12.24 6.14
CA ASN A 8 -2.05 -13.56 6.38
C ASN A 8 -2.59 -14.13 7.71
N SER A 9 -3.36 -15.21 7.63
CA SER A 9 -3.78 -16.00 8.78
C SER A 9 -3.90 -17.48 8.38
N PRO A 10 -3.72 -18.42 9.33
CA PRO A 10 -3.93 -19.84 9.03
C PRO A 10 -5.30 -20.13 8.42
N ALA A 11 -6.36 -19.54 8.98
CA ALA A 11 -7.73 -19.70 8.49
C ALA A 11 -7.92 -19.18 7.04
N ASN A 12 -7.34 -18.03 6.71
CA ASN A 12 -7.42 -17.48 5.35
C ASN A 12 -6.72 -18.37 4.34
N PHE A 13 -5.53 -18.88 4.70
CA PHE A 13 -4.79 -19.79 3.83
C PHE A 13 -5.49 -21.14 3.65
N GLU A 14 -6.10 -21.68 4.70
CA GLU A 14 -6.91 -22.89 4.63
C GLU A 14 -8.11 -22.71 3.67
N MET A 15 -8.78 -21.56 3.73
CA MET A 15 -9.88 -21.21 2.81
C MET A 15 -9.41 -21.07 1.35
N ILE A 16 -8.26 -20.42 1.13
CA ILE A 16 -7.65 -20.31 -0.21
C ILE A 16 -7.35 -21.70 -0.78
N ASP A 17 -6.81 -22.57 0.07
CA ASP A 17 -6.40 -23.92 -0.27
C ASP A 17 -7.61 -24.83 -0.56
N SER A 18 -8.69 -24.73 0.22
CA SER A 18 -9.93 -25.50 -0.01
C SER A 18 -10.63 -25.09 -1.31
N MET A 19 -10.63 -23.79 -1.62
CA MET A 19 -11.17 -23.24 -2.88
C MET A 19 -10.24 -23.43 -4.08
N LYS A 20 -9.04 -24.00 -3.89
CA LYS A 20 -8.01 -24.22 -4.93
C LYS A 20 -7.64 -22.93 -5.67
N LEU A 21 -7.69 -21.77 -4.99
CA LEU A 21 -7.44 -20.48 -5.61
C LEU A 21 -5.95 -20.26 -5.85
N LYS A 22 -5.61 -19.74 -7.02
CA LYS A 22 -4.25 -19.33 -7.34
C LYS A 22 -3.97 -17.91 -6.83
N PHE A 23 -2.89 -17.73 -6.09
CA PHE A 23 -2.58 -16.46 -5.43
C PHE A 23 -1.12 -16.02 -5.54
N VAL A 24 -0.91 -14.73 -5.28
CA VAL A 24 0.40 -14.10 -5.03
C VAL A 24 0.20 -13.17 -3.84
N GLY A 25 1.08 -13.21 -2.84
CA GLY A 25 1.02 -12.28 -1.71
C GLY A 25 2.40 -12.05 -1.11
N SER A 26 2.48 -11.37 0.03
CA SER A 26 3.74 -11.18 0.75
C SER A 26 3.67 -11.78 2.15
N VAL A 27 4.84 -12.08 2.73
CA VAL A 27 4.99 -12.56 4.11
C VAL A 27 5.90 -11.64 4.90
N LYS A 28 5.82 -11.72 6.23
CA LYS A 28 6.70 -10.91 7.09
C LYS A 28 8.11 -11.48 7.03
N LEU A 29 9.09 -10.60 6.79
CA LEU A 29 10.52 -10.95 6.79
C LEU A 29 10.93 -11.72 8.06
N GLY A 30 10.43 -11.30 9.23
CA GLY A 30 10.76 -11.93 10.51
C GLY A 30 10.25 -13.36 10.71
N GLU A 31 9.30 -13.83 9.90
CA GLU A 31 8.80 -15.22 9.93
C GLU A 31 9.72 -16.18 9.14
N HIS A 32 10.64 -15.62 8.35
CA HIS A 32 11.54 -16.34 7.43
C HIS A 32 13.00 -15.91 7.64
N LYS A 33 13.48 -16.00 8.89
CA LYS A 33 14.80 -15.50 9.30
C LYS A 33 15.95 -16.08 8.47
N GLU A 34 15.84 -17.34 8.07
CA GLU A 34 16.84 -18.02 7.24
C GLU A 34 16.99 -17.39 5.85
N LEU A 35 15.89 -16.87 5.27
CA LEU A 35 15.92 -16.17 3.99
C LEU A 35 16.42 -14.74 4.15
N MET A 36 16.16 -14.15 5.31
CA MET A 36 16.64 -12.81 5.65
C MET A 36 18.14 -12.77 5.82
N GLN A 37 18.75 -13.77 6.46
CA GLN A 37 20.19 -13.79 6.73
C GLN A 37 21.09 -13.92 5.50
N ILE A 38 20.53 -14.21 4.33
CA ILE A 38 21.27 -14.25 3.06
C ILE A 38 21.78 -12.83 2.73
N SER A 39 23.00 -12.66 2.24
CA SER A 39 23.51 -11.33 1.87
C SER A 39 22.76 -10.74 0.67
N ASN A 40 22.61 -9.41 0.60
CA ASN A 40 22.09 -8.71 -0.58
C ASN A 40 22.99 -8.91 -1.82
N SER A 41 24.26 -9.27 -1.59
CA SER A 41 25.26 -9.55 -2.62
C SER A 41 25.41 -11.05 -2.94
N ASP A 42 24.54 -11.90 -2.38
CA ASP A 42 24.59 -13.34 -2.63
C ASP A 42 24.33 -13.67 -4.10
N LYS A 43 25.08 -14.64 -4.63
CA LYS A 43 25.01 -15.08 -6.04
C LYS A 43 23.65 -15.64 -6.44
N ARG A 44 22.82 -16.06 -5.47
CA ARG A 44 21.45 -16.52 -5.72
C ARG A 44 20.58 -15.43 -6.33
N PHE A 45 20.85 -14.16 -6.04
CA PHE A 45 20.06 -13.04 -6.55
C PHE A 45 20.32 -12.81 -8.03
N GLU A 46 19.36 -13.21 -8.87
CA GLU A 46 19.37 -13.01 -10.31
C GLU A 46 18.58 -11.75 -10.69
N SER A 47 19.03 -11.03 -11.71
CA SER A 47 18.34 -9.82 -12.20
C SER A 47 16.97 -10.15 -12.79
N CYS A 48 15.98 -9.31 -12.52
CA CYS A 48 14.64 -9.41 -13.10
C CYS A 48 14.46 -8.38 -14.22
N ASP A 49 14.54 -8.81 -15.47
CA ASP A 49 14.53 -7.90 -16.65
C ASP A 49 13.13 -7.51 -17.16
N ALA A 50 12.08 -7.75 -16.38
CA ALA A 50 10.73 -7.38 -16.78
C ALA A 50 10.48 -5.88 -16.58
N GLU A 51 9.77 -5.27 -17.53
CA GLU A 51 9.32 -3.87 -17.45
C GLU A 51 8.61 -3.57 -16.11
N GLY A 52 9.11 -2.55 -15.40
CA GLY A 52 8.66 -2.15 -14.06
C GLY A 52 9.37 -2.87 -12.91
N LEU A 53 10.37 -3.72 -13.19
CA LEU A 53 11.25 -4.37 -12.23
C LEU A 53 12.70 -3.86 -12.26
N ASP A 54 12.94 -2.68 -12.85
CA ASP A 54 14.28 -2.12 -13.00
C ASP A 54 15.08 -2.12 -11.69
N GLY A 55 16.31 -2.62 -11.75
CA GLY A 55 17.20 -2.75 -10.58
C GLY A 55 16.73 -3.73 -9.50
N THR A 56 15.77 -4.60 -9.81
CA THR A 56 15.29 -5.64 -8.88
C THR A 56 16.00 -6.95 -9.17
N LYS A 57 16.48 -7.58 -8.10
CA LYS A 57 17.02 -8.94 -8.16
C LYS A 57 16.13 -9.87 -7.34
N ALA A 58 16.10 -11.16 -7.68
CA ALA A 58 15.31 -12.12 -6.95
C ALA A 58 15.92 -13.51 -6.97
N PHE A 59 15.49 -14.33 -6.02
CA PHE A 59 15.70 -15.77 -6.07
C PHE A 59 14.50 -16.51 -5.52
N ARG A 60 14.34 -17.75 -5.98
CA ARG A 60 13.26 -18.64 -5.62
C ARG A 60 13.69 -19.69 -4.60
N VAL A 61 12.81 -19.99 -3.65
CA VAL A 61 12.89 -21.17 -2.79
C VAL A 61 11.51 -21.79 -2.62
N LYS A 62 11.47 -23.11 -2.37
CA LYS A 62 10.25 -23.80 -1.92
C LYS A 62 10.32 -23.98 -0.41
N LYS A 63 9.23 -23.69 0.29
CA LYS A 63 9.13 -23.86 1.74
C LYS A 63 7.70 -24.20 2.14
N THR A 64 7.55 -25.00 3.19
CA THR A 64 6.25 -25.21 3.84
C THR A 64 5.86 -23.95 4.62
N VAL A 65 4.76 -23.32 4.23
CA VAL A 65 4.20 -22.15 4.90
C VAL A 65 2.70 -22.37 5.07
N TYR A 66 2.18 -22.19 6.29
CA TYR A 66 0.79 -22.55 6.67
C TYR A 66 0.37 -23.95 6.20
N GLY A 67 1.21 -24.96 6.47
CA GLY A 67 0.86 -26.38 6.27
C GLY A 67 1.00 -26.92 4.85
N LYS A 68 1.36 -26.11 3.85
CA LYS A 68 1.61 -26.58 2.48
C LYS A 68 2.92 -26.06 1.92
N GLU A 69 3.52 -26.84 1.02
CA GLU A 69 4.65 -26.39 0.21
C GLU A 69 4.22 -25.25 -0.70
N ARG A 70 4.96 -24.14 -0.66
CA ARG A 70 4.69 -22.93 -1.43
C ARG A 70 5.99 -22.37 -1.97
N VAL A 71 5.85 -21.61 -3.05
CA VAL A 71 6.97 -20.88 -3.65
C VAL A 71 7.13 -19.56 -2.91
N LEU A 72 8.35 -19.30 -2.46
CA LEU A 72 8.77 -18.01 -1.95
C LEU A 72 9.76 -17.39 -2.94
N VAL A 73 9.48 -16.16 -3.35
CA VAL A 73 10.38 -15.35 -4.16
C VAL A 73 10.91 -14.23 -3.27
N VAL A 74 12.19 -14.28 -2.96
CA VAL A 74 12.88 -13.24 -2.19
C VAL A 74 13.39 -12.23 -3.21
N SER A 75 12.94 -10.98 -3.10
CA SER A 75 13.39 -9.91 -3.98
C SER A 75 14.19 -8.88 -3.21
N TYR A 76 15.22 -8.35 -3.84
CA TYR A 76 15.98 -7.19 -3.40
C TYR A 76 15.80 -6.03 -4.39
N ASN A 77 15.64 -4.81 -3.88
CA ASN A 77 15.54 -3.60 -4.68
C ASN A 77 16.31 -2.44 -4.03
N GLN A 78 17.19 -1.79 -4.81
CA GLN A 78 18.05 -0.71 -4.31
C GLN A 78 17.24 0.52 -3.83
N ASN A 79 16.20 0.93 -4.55
CA ASN A 79 15.38 2.08 -4.15
C ASN A 79 14.69 1.83 -2.80
N LEU A 80 14.23 0.60 -2.57
CA LEU A 80 13.67 0.20 -1.27
C LEU A 80 14.73 0.19 -0.19
N PHE A 81 15.95 -0.27 -0.51
CA PHE A 81 17.09 -0.22 0.41
C PHE A 81 17.38 1.22 0.83
N ASP A 82 17.54 2.13 -0.13
CA ASP A 82 17.92 3.52 0.14
C ASP A 82 16.87 4.24 1.01
N ALA A 83 15.59 4.04 0.70
CA ALA A 83 14.49 4.61 1.48
C ALA A 83 14.45 4.07 2.92
N GLN A 84 14.67 2.76 3.10
CA GLN A 84 14.74 2.15 4.42
C GLN A 84 16.00 2.58 5.17
N TRP A 85 17.13 2.72 4.49
CA TRP A 85 18.40 3.19 5.05
C TRP A 85 18.27 4.61 5.60
N LEU A 86 17.68 5.52 4.84
CA LEU A 86 17.42 6.89 5.30
C LEU A 86 16.51 6.90 6.54
N THR A 87 15.47 6.07 6.54
CA THR A 87 14.56 5.93 7.71
C THR A 87 15.32 5.42 8.94
N LEU A 88 16.18 4.42 8.74
CA LEU A 88 16.99 3.83 9.79
C LEU A 88 18.00 4.83 10.38
N GLN A 89 18.70 5.58 9.54
CA GLN A 89 19.63 6.63 9.97
C GLN A 89 18.93 7.72 10.80
N ASN A 90 17.74 8.15 10.36
CA ASN A 90 16.93 9.11 11.12
C ASN A 90 16.50 8.56 12.48
N ASP A 91 16.17 7.28 12.55
CA ASP A 91 15.76 6.64 13.80
C ASP A 91 16.92 6.42 14.77
N ILE A 92 18.10 6.05 14.26
CA ILE A 92 19.34 5.97 15.04
C ILE A 92 19.69 7.35 15.60
N SER A 93 19.67 8.40 14.76
CA SER A 93 20.00 9.77 15.18
C SER A 93 19.10 10.23 16.31
N LYS A 94 17.78 10.05 16.17
CA LYS A 94 16.81 10.38 17.23
C LYS A 94 17.00 9.56 18.50
N ALA A 95 17.37 8.30 18.39
CA ALA A 95 17.64 7.45 19.56
C ALA A 95 18.90 7.92 20.30
N ILE A 96 19.97 8.21 19.57
CA ILE A 96 21.23 8.74 20.11
C ILE A 96 21.01 10.09 20.78
N GLU A 97 20.31 11.04 20.14
CA GLU A 97 19.98 12.34 20.74
C GLU A 97 19.24 12.19 22.07
N ARG A 98 18.25 11.28 22.14
CA ARG A 98 17.49 11.01 23.36
C ARG A 98 18.33 10.34 24.45
N LEU A 99 19.22 9.42 24.08
CA LEU A 99 20.14 8.77 25.01
C LEU A 99 21.19 9.75 25.54
N ALA A 100 21.73 10.63 24.68
CA ALA A 100 22.64 11.69 25.05
C ALA A 100 21.99 12.66 26.03
N ALA A 101 20.75 13.10 25.76
CA ALA A 101 20.01 13.96 26.68
C ALA A 101 19.73 13.28 28.02
N LEU A 102 19.45 11.96 28.03
CA LEU A 102 19.27 11.20 29.25
C LEU A 102 20.58 11.07 30.04
N GLN A 103 21.68 10.73 29.37
CA GLN A 103 23.01 10.64 29.97
C GLN A 103 23.44 11.99 30.57
N GLN A 104 23.22 13.09 29.86
CA GLN A 104 23.54 14.43 30.35
C GLN A 104 22.73 14.79 31.60
N LYS A 105 21.41 14.50 31.61
CA LYS A 105 20.57 14.72 32.81
C LYS A 105 21.05 13.92 34.02
N LEU A 106 21.53 12.70 33.83
CA LEU A 106 22.10 11.89 34.91
C LEU A 106 23.42 12.49 35.41
N ARG A 107 24.30 12.94 34.51
CA ARG A 107 25.55 13.63 34.86
C ARG A 107 25.33 14.95 35.58
N ASP A 108 24.45 15.81 35.07
CA ASP A 108 24.13 17.11 35.70
C ASP A 108 23.58 16.92 37.12
N ARG A 109 22.82 15.85 37.35
CA ARG A 109 22.35 15.49 38.68
C ARG A 109 23.48 14.98 39.57
N ALA A 110 24.37 14.12 39.05
CA ALA A 110 25.54 13.64 39.78
C ALA A 110 26.52 14.77 40.16
N MET A 111 26.60 15.82 39.35
CA MET A 111 27.37 17.05 39.65
C MET A 111 26.62 18.04 40.55
N GLY A 112 25.39 17.71 40.98
CA GLY A 112 24.60 18.58 41.84
C GLY A 112 24.00 19.83 41.16
N LEU A 113 24.03 19.92 39.83
CA LEU A 113 23.37 21.01 39.07
C LEU A 113 21.85 20.86 39.11
N ILE A 114 21.35 19.63 39.10
CA ILE A 114 19.92 19.30 39.21
C ILE A 114 19.63 18.81 40.63
N LYS A 115 19.00 19.65 41.47
CA LYS A 115 18.67 19.33 42.87
C LYS A 115 17.19 19.05 43.15
N LYS A 116 16.30 19.28 42.18
CA LYS A 116 14.84 19.11 42.32
C LYS A 116 14.33 17.79 41.74
N GLY A 117 13.24 17.26 42.32
CA GLY A 117 12.55 16.04 41.86
C GLY A 117 13.11 14.72 42.40
N ARG A 118 12.44 13.60 42.12
CA ARG A 118 12.82 12.26 42.60
C ARG A 118 14.13 11.77 41.98
N THR A 119 15.01 11.17 42.79
CA THR A 119 16.27 10.59 42.32
C THR A 119 15.98 9.39 41.39
N PRO A 120 16.54 9.38 40.16
CA PRO A 120 16.38 8.25 39.25
C PRO A 120 16.96 6.97 39.85
N THR A 121 16.27 5.84 39.66
CA THR A 121 16.78 4.51 39.99
C THR A 121 17.26 3.81 38.73
N VAL A 122 18.12 2.80 38.87
CA VAL A 122 18.59 1.96 37.76
C VAL A 122 17.42 1.42 36.93
N ALA A 123 16.40 0.86 37.59
CA ALA A 123 15.19 0.34 36.94
C ALA A 123 14.40 1.41 36.16
N SER A 124 14.37 2.65 36.65
CA SER A 124 13.73 3.77 35.94
C SER A 124 14.50 4.13 34.66
N VAL A 125 15.82 4.20 34.74
CA VAL A 125 16.70 4.49 33.60
C VAL A 125 16.63 3.36 32.57
N GLU A 126 16.61 2.10 32.99
CA GLU A 126 16.39 0.94 32.11
C GLU A 126 15.07 1.04 31.35
N LYS A 127 13.99 1.42 32.04
CA LYS A 127 12.67 1.59 31.40
C LYS A 127 12.69 2.71 30.36
N GLN A 128 13.37 3.82 30.67
CA GLN A 128 13.55 4.92 29.73
C GLN A 128 14.38 4.50 28.51
N CYS A 129 15.49 3.77 28.70
CA CYS A 129 16.29 3.22 27.62
C CYS A 129 15.48 2.26 26.74
N LYS A 130 14.71 1.34 27.34
CA LYS A 130 13.81 0.43 26.62
C LYS A 130 12.77 1.18 25.79
N HIS A 131 12.28 2.32 26.30
CA HIS A 131 11.33 3.17 25.57
C HIS A 131 12.00 3.92 24.42
N ILE A 132 13.19 4.49 24.62
CA ILE A 132 13.96 5.17 23.57
C ILE A 132 14.29 4.18 22.44
N LEU A 133 14.67 2.95 22.78
CA LEU A 133 15.01 1.87 21.85
C LEU A 133 13.81 1.03 21.41
N SER A 134 12.58 1.53 21.55
CA SER A 134 11.36 0.76 21.24
C SER A 134 11.12 0.56 19.74
N ARG A 135 11.70 1.41 18.89
CA ARG A 135 11.57 1.31 17.43
C ARG A 135 12.26 0.05 16.88
N GLN A 136 11.82 -0.36 15.70
CA GLN A 136 12.34 -1.55 15.02
C GLN A 136 13.87 -1.49 14.91
N HIS A 137 14.52 -2.62 15.15
CA HIS A 137 15.98 -2.80 15.07
C HIS A 137 16.84 -2.03 16.10
N MET A 138 16.32 -1.01 16.77
CA MET A 138 17.12 -0.16 17.67
C MET A 138 17.80 -0.92 18.82
N LYS A 139 17.11 -1.89 19.42
CA LYS A 139 17.68 -2.74 20.50
C LYS A 139 18.84 -3.62 20.04
N GLN A 140 18.88 -3.96 18.75
CA GLN A 140 19.95 -4.78 18.18
C GLN A 140 21.19 -3.93 17.84
N MET A 141 21.00 -2.63 17.61
CA MET A 141 22.03 -1.74 17.09
C MET A 141 22.64 -0.85 18.15
N ILE A 142 21.89 -0.54 19.21
CA ILE A 142 22.38 0.32 20.29
C ILE A 142 22.39 -0.49 21.57
N THR A 143 23.57 -0.68 22.12
CA THR A 143 23.76 -1.30 23.43
C THR A 143 23.75 -0.23 24.50
N THR A 144 23.09 -0.50 25.63
CA THR A 144 23.06 0.39 26.79
C THR A 144 23.55 -0.37 28.01
N LYS A 145 24.55 0.17 28.71
CA LYS A 145 25.02 -0.32 30.00
C LYS A 145 24.64 0.68 31.06
N ILE A 146 24.01 0.21 32.13
CA ILE A 146 23.60 1.05 33.25
C ILE A 146 24.28 0.51 34.50
N GLN A 147 24.99 1.38 35.21
CA GLN A 147 25.70 1.04 36.44
C GLN A 147 25.22 1.92 37.58
N GLU A 148 25.38 1.45 38.82
CA GLU A 148 25.22 2.33 39.98
C GLU A 148 26.41 3.28 40.07
N GLY A 149 26.15 4.58 39.89
CA GLY A 149 27.16 5.62 40.01
C GLY A 149 27.25 6.21 41.41
N LYS A 150 28.02 7.30 41.54
CA LYS A 150 28.22 8.02 42.81
C LYS A 150 26.88 8.49 43.40
N GLU A 151 26.78 8.45 44.73
CA GLU A 151 25.60 8.91 45.49
C GLU A 151 24.26 8.25 45.07
N LYS A 152 24.31 6.97 44.63
CA LYS A 152 23.15 6.20 44.14
C LYS A 152 22.49 6.78 42.88
N ILE A 153 23.19 7.63 42.12
CA ILE A 153 22.73 8.14 40.84
C ILE A 153 23.22 7.20 39.73
N PRO A 154 22.34 6.63 38.89
CA PRO A 154 22.76 5.71 37.84
C PRO A 154 23.61 6.39 36.76
N GLU A 155 24.62 5.69 36.28
CA GLU A 155 25.41 6.08 35.11
C GLU A 155 24.94 5.28 33.89
N LEU A 156 24.72 6.00 32.78
CA LEU A 156 24.31 5.42 31.50
C LEU A 156 25.46 5.52 30.52
N GLU A 157 25.87 4.39 29.96
CA GLU A 157 26.72 4.31 28.79
C GLU A 157 25.93 3.70 27.64
N TYR A 158 26.18 4.18 26.42
CA TYR A 158 25.58 3.61 25.23
C TYR A 158 26.58 3.61 24.08
N ALA A 159 26.47 2.61 23.21
CA ALA A 159 27.32 2.47 22.04
C ALA A 159 26.51 1.95 20.85
N LEU A 160 26.78 2.51 19.68
CA LEU A 160 26.27 2.00 18.41
C LEU A 160 27.15 0.83 17.96
N ASP A 161 26.53 -0.31 17.72
CA ASP A 161 27.17 -1.49 17.13
C ASP A 161 27.18 -1.33 15.60
N SER A 162 28.33 -0.90 15.08
CA SER A 162 28.54 -0.72 13.64
C SER A 162 28.50 -2.04 12.86
N ALA A 163 28.90 -3.15 13.49
CA ALA A 163 28.85 -4.47 12.86
C ALA A 163 27.41 -4.97 12.74
N ALA A 164 26.58 -4.77 13.77
CA ALA A 164 25.15 -5.05 13.72
C ALA A 164 24.44 -4.18 12.68
N LEU A 165 24.81 -2.89 12.57
CA LEU A 165 24.29 -1.99 11.54
C LEU A 165 24.63 -2.47 10.13
N SER A 166 25.89 -2.81 9.87
CA SER A 166 26.35 -3.32 8.57
C SER A 166 25.66 -4.64 8.21
N THR A 167 25.58 -5.57 9.16
CA THR A 167 24.91 -6.86 8.97
C THR A 167 23.43 -6.65 8.63
N LEU A 168 22.75 -5.77 9.34
CA LEU A 168 21.33 -5.48 9.10
C LEU A 168 21.11 -4.83 7.74
N ALA A 169 21.96 -3.89 7.34
CA ALA A 169 21.91 -3.28 6.02
C ALA A 169 22.02 -4.36 4.94
N ASP A 170 23.04 -5.22 5.03
CA ASP A 170 23.30 -6.25 4.02
C ASP A 170 22.26 -7.38 3.99
N THR A 171 21.61 -7.68 5.12
CA THR A 171 20.72 -8.86 5.19
C THR A 171 19.24 -8.48 5.19
N HIS A 172 18.83 -7.32 5.69
CA HIS A 172 17.40 -7.01 5.87
C HIS A 172 16.86 -5.94 4.93
N LEU A 173 17.65 -4.91 4.66
CA LEU A 173 17.16 -3.76 3.91
C LEU A 173 17.02 -4.07 2.43
N GLY A 174 16.03 -3.43 1.79
CA GLY A 174 15.73 -3.60 0.38
C GLY A 174 15.01 -4.91 0.03
N LYS A 175 14.71 -5.76 1.02
CA LYS A 175 14.11 -7.08 0.77
C LYS A 175 12.61 -7.15 0.94
N ASN A 176 11.98 -7.98 0.11
CA ASN A 176 10.62 -8.47 0.27
C ASN A 176 10.59 -9.98 0.04
N ILE A 177 9.65 -10.67 0.69
CA ILE A 177 9.38 -12.09 0.45
C ILE A 177 7.96 -12.23 -0.07
N ILE A 178 7.84 -12.67 -1.31
CA ILE A 178 6.59 -12.92 -2.00
C ILE A 178 6.26 -14.41 -1.91
N ILE A 179 5.02 -14.74 -1.57
CA ILE A 179 4.52 -16.11 -1.46
C ILE A 179 3.50 -16.42 -2.56
N SER A 180 3.59 -17.59 -3.16
CA SER A 180 2.65 -18.04 -4.20
C SER A 180 2.50 -19.57 -4.25
N ASN A 181 1.36 -20.03 -4.76
CA ASN A 181 1.10 -21.42 -5.15
C ASN A 181 1.09 -21.62 -6.69
N ARG A 182 1.74 -20.70 -7.42
CA ARG A 182 1.89 -20.70 -8.88
C ARG A 182 3.31 -21.14 -9.28
N GLU A 183 3.56 -22.44 -9.23
CA GLU A 183 4.90 -22.98 -9.51
C GLU A 183 5.38 -22.75 -10.94
N SER A 184 4.46 -22.73 -11.90
CA SER A 184 4.78 -22.55 -13.32
C SER A 184 5.15 -21.11 -13.72
N TRP A 185 4.99 -20.14 -12.82
CA TRP A 185 5.40 -18.76 -13.11
C TRP A 185 6.88 -18.60 -12.84
N ASP A 186 7.55 -17.72 -13.57
CA ASP A 186 8.90 -17.24 -13.26
C ASP A 186 8.87 -16.17 -12.15
N ASP A 187 10.05 -15.81 -11.65
CA ASP A 187 10.21 -14.85 -10.54
C ASP A 187 9.78 -13.45 -10.94
N SER A 188 10.14 -13.01 -12.15
CA SER A 188 9.78 -11.69 -12.69
C SER A 188 8.26 -11.55 -12.81
N ARG A 189 7.56 -12.55 -13.34
CA ARG A 189 6.10 -12.56 -13.45
C ARG A 189 5.42 -12.54 -12.09
N THR A 190 5.95 -13.29 -11.12
CA THR A 190 5.42 -13.32 -9.75
C THR A 190 5.57 -11.95 -9.08
N LEU A 191 6.74 -11.32 -9.23
CA LEU A 191 7.01 -9.97 -8.71
C LEU A 191 6.18 -8.90 -9.39
N LYS A 192 6.06 -8.93 -10.72
CA LYS A 192 5.22 -7.99 -11.47
C LYS A 192 3.76 -8.09 -11.06
N ALA A 193 3.25 -9.32 -10.87
CA ALA A 193 1.90 -9.53 -10.38
C ALA A 193 1.70 -8.95 -8.96
N TYR A 194 2.66 -9.19 -8.05
CA TYR A 194 2.58 -8.60 -6.71
C TYR A 194 2.66 -7.07 -6.73
N ARG A 195 3.60 -6.49 -7.48
CA ARG A 195 3.71 -5.02 -7.62
C ARG A 195 2.44 -4.40 -8.16
N SER A 196 1.74 -5.09 -9.05
CA SER A 196 0.44 -4.64 -9.57
C SER A 196 -0.64 -4.47 -8.49
N GLN A 197 -0.38 -4.84 -7.23
CA GLN A 197 -1.24 -4.51 -6.09
C GLN A 197 -1.50 -3.00 -5.96
N PHE A 198 -0.53 -2.12 -6.27
CA PHE A 198 -0.76 -0.66 -6.17
C PHE A 198 -1.93 -0.21 -7.05
N ILE A 199 -2.23 -0.93 -8.14
CA ILE A 199 -3.37 -0.65 -9.01
C ILE A 199 -4.67 -0.81 -8.22
N ILE A 200 -4.76 -1.86 -7.39
CA ILE A 200 -5.91 -2.12 -6.52
C ILE A 200 -6.00 -1.02 -5.43
N GLU A 201 -4.87 -0.59 -4.87
CA GLU A 201 -4.85 0.51 -3.89
C GLU A 201 -5.32 1.84 -4.49
N ASN A 202 -4.89 2.15 -5.71
CA ASN A 202 -5.37 3.30 -6.46
C ASN A 202 -6.87 3.20 -6.75
N VAL A 203 -7.36 2.02 -7.11
CA VAL A 203 -8.80 1.77 -7.27
C VAL A 203 -9.56 2.03 -5.97
N PHE A 204 -9.07 1.56 -4.82
CA PHE A 204 -9.70 1.86 -3.53
C PHE A 204 -9.64 3.35 -3.16
N LYS A 205 -8.56 4.04 -3.53
CA LYS A 205 -8.44 5.49 -3.36
C LYS A 205 -9.46 6.24 -4.22
N GLU A 206 -9.60 5.86 -5.49
CA GLU A 206 -10.61 6.42 -6.41
C GLU A 206 -12.04 6.14 -5.94
N MET A 207 -12.33 4.93 -5.46
CA MET A 207 -13.64 4.60 -4.90
C MET A 207 -14.02 5.52 -3.73
N LYS A 208 -13.02 5.92 -2.93
CA LYS A 208 -13.19 6.81 -1.77
C LYS A 208 -13.10 8.30 -2.12
N ASP A 209 -12.89 8.65 -3.38
CA ASP A 209 -12.88 10.05 -3.80
C ASP A 209 -14.26 10.70 -3.58
N ARG A 210 -14.28 11.94 -3.12
CA ARG A 210 -15.54 12.64 -2.76
C ARG A 210 -16.26 13.25 -3.96
N THR A 211 -15.60 13.36 -5.10
CA THR A 211 -16.12 14.04 -6.29
C THR A 211 -16.53 13.05 -7.37
N THR A 212 -15.75 11.99 -7.53
CA THR A 212 -15.87 11.00 -8.60
C THR A 212 -16.01 9.58 -8.06
N GLY A 213 -15.73 9.35 -6.77
CA GLY A 213 -15.86 8.05 -6.13
C GLY A 213 -17.31 7.64 -5.95
N SER A 214 -17.51 6.36 -5.62
CA SER A 214 -18.83 5.78 -5.38
C SER A 214 -19.08 5.45 -3.92
N TRP A 215 -18.03 5.36 -3.10
CA TRP A 215 -18.14 4.88 -1.71
C TRP A 215 -18.58 5.98 -0.73
N TRP A 216 -18.11 7.21 -0.89
CA TRP A 216 -18.45 8.32 0.00
C TRP A 216 -19.41 9.31 -0.66
N PRO A 217 -20.39 9.88 0.07
CA PRO A 217 -20.67 9.66 1.49
C PRO A 217 -21.44 8.35 1.78
N LEU A 218 -21.09 7.65 2.86
CA LEU A 218 -21.82 6.49 3.37
C LEU A 218 -22.88 6.98 4.37
N ASN A 219 -24.11 7.21 3.90
CA ASN A 219 -25.22 7.66 4.75
C ASN A 219 -26.00 6.50 5.41
N HIS A 220 -25.50 5.26 5.26
CA HIS A 220 -26.10 4.05 5.81
C HIS A 220 -25.44 3.67 7.14
N TRP A 221 -26.23 3.30 8.15
CA TRP A 221 -25.72 2.96 9.50
C TRP A 221 -25.94 1.50 9.93
N THR A 222 -26.74 0.72 9.20
CA THR A 222 -26.94 -0.71 9.51
C THR A 222 -26.03 -1.60 8.67
N ASP A 223 -25.47 -2.65 9.27
CA ASP A 223 -24.59 -3.61 8.59
C ASP A 223 -25.19 -4.13 7.27
N SER A 224 -26.49 -4.46 7.27
CA SER A 224 -27.19 -4.91 6.06
C SER A 224 -27.14 -3.87 4.94
N LYS A 225 -27.44 -2.60 5.25
CA LYS A 225 -27.38 -1.52 4.26
C LYS A 225 -25.96 -1.17 3.85
N ILE A 226 -24.99 -1.27 4.75
CA ILE A 226 -23.56 -1.09 4.44
C ILE A 226 -23.09 -2.18 3.46
N ARG A 227 -23.53 -3.44 3.63
CA ARG A 227 -23.23 -4.53 2.68
C ARG A 227 -23.82 -4.27 1.30
N VAL A 228 -25.08 -3.83 1.21
CA VAL A 228 -25.71 -3.44 -0.07
C VAL A 228 -25.00 -2.25 -0.71
N HIS A 229 -24.60 -1.25 0.09
CA HIS A 229 -23.78 -0.12 -0.37
C HIS A 229 -22.48 -0.59 -1.01
N GLY A 230 -21.77 -1.48 -0.33
CA GLY A 230 -20.53 -2.04 -0.86
C GLY A 230 -20.75 -2.83 -2.15
N LEU A 231 -21.86 -3.57 -2.27
CA LEU A 231 -22.20 -4.31 -3.48
C LEU A 231 -22.34 -3.37 -4.69
N TYR A 232 -23.25 -2.37 -4.63
CA TYR A 232 -23.46 -1.51 -5.80
C TYR A 232 -22.26 -0.61 -6.10
N CYS A 233 -21.48 -0.20 -5.08
CA CYS A 233 -20.22 0.51 -5.29
C CYS A 233 -19.21 -0.33 -6.07
N THR A 234 -19.13 -1.62 -5.76
CA THR A 234 -18.26 -2.57 -6.45
C THR A 234 -18.74 -2.79 -7.89
N ILE A 235 -20.05 -2.92 -8.12
CA ILE A 235 -20.62 -3.02 -9.47
C ILE A 235 -20.30 -1.76 -10.29
N ALA A 236 -20.51 -0.57 -9.73
CA ALA A 236 -20.21 0.69 -10.40
C ALA A 236 -18.72 0.80 -10.78
N LEU A 237 -17.81 0.37 -9.89
CA LEU A 237 -16.39 0.30 -10.17
C LEU A 237 -16.08 -0.66 -11.34
N LEU A 238 -16.67 -1.86 -11.34
CA LEU A 238 -16.48 -2.84 -12.40
C LEU A 238 -16.96 -2.29 -13.75
N LEU A 239 -18.13 -1.64 -13.78
CA LEU A 239 -18.66 -1.01 -14.99
C LEU A 239 -17.73 0.08 -15.51
N ARG A 240 -17.22 0.96 -14.63
CA ARG A 240 -16.25 1.99 -15.01
C ARG A 240 -14.96 1.37 -15.57
N ALA A 241 -14.44 0.33 -14.93
CA ALA A 241 -13.23 -0.36 -15.39
C ALA A 241 -13.43 -1.01 -16.77
N LEU A 242 -14.60 -1.63 -17.01
CA LEU A 242 -14.95 -2.19 -18.32
C LEU A 242 -15.08 -1.11 -19.39
N MET A 243 -15.72 0.02 -19.06
CA MET A 243 -15.85 1.17 -19.94
C MET A 243 -14.47 1.74 -20.33
N LEU A 244 -13.60 1.99 -19.35
CA LEU A 244 -12.23 2.46 -19.61
C LEU A 244 -11.43 1.47 -20.45
N ARG A 245 -11.60 0.16 -20.20
CA ARG A 245 -10.96 -0.89 -21.01
C ARG A 245 -11.43 -0.85 -22.47
N ARG A 246 -12.73 -0.67 -22.73
CA ARG A 246 -13.27 -0.51 -24.10
C ARG A 246 -12.68 0.72 -24.79
N VAL A 247 -12.67 1.87 -24.12
CA VAL A 247 -12.10 3.12 -24.63
C VAL A 247 -10.62 2.97 -24.99
N LYS A 248 -9.82 2.35 -24.11
CA LYS A 248 -8.40 2.07 -24.39
C LYS A 248 -8.20 1.09 -25.55
N SER A 249 -9.08 0.09 -25.68
CA SER A 249 -9.00 -0.89 -26.78
C SER A 249 -9.30 -0.25 -28.13
N ALA A 250 -10.06 0.85 -28.16
CA ALA A 250 -10.29 1.68 -29.34
C ALA A 250 -9.15 2.69 -29.63
N GLY A 251 -8.01 2.60 -28.93
CA GLY A 251 -6.86 3.49 -29.10
C GLY A 251 -6.97 4.84 -28.40
N ILE A 252 -8.04 5.08 -27.62
CA ILE A 252 -8.24 6.33 -26.90
C ILE A 252 -7.59 6.24 -25.52
N THR A 253 -6.49 6.95 -25.32
CA THR A 253 -5.75 6.94 -24.03
C THR A 253 -6.27 8.05 -23.12
N LEU A 254 -7.13 7.68 -22.16
CA LEU A 254 -7.68 8.59 -21.14
C LEU A 254 -7.47 8.05 -19.73
N SER A 255 -7.45 8.95 -18.75
CA SER A 255 -7.62 8.60 -17.34
C SER A 255 -9.11 8.40 -17.01
N MET A 256 -9.40 7.62 -15.96
CA MET A 256 -10.79 7.41 -15.51
C MET A 256 -11.48 8.74 -15.20
N LYS A 257 -10.80 9.63 -14.47
CA LYS A 257 -11.31 10.96 -14.11
C LYS A 257 -11.66 11.79 -15.35
N ARG A 258 -10.78 11.80 -16.36
CA ARG A 258 -11.01 12.54 -17.60
C ARG A 258 -12.19 11.95 -18.37
N LEU A 259 -12.24 10.62 -18.50
CA LEU A 259 -13.36 9.92 -19.14
C LEU A 259 -14.70 10.28 -18.48
N MET A 260 -14.79 10.18 -17.15
CA MET A 260 -16.02 10.55 -16.42
C MET A 260 -16.39 12.02 -16.61
N SER A 261 -15.42 12.93 -16.65
CA SER A 261 -15.66 14.36 -16.90
C SER A 261 -16.16 14.63 -18.33
N GLU A 262 -15.61 13.94 -19.33
CA GLU A 262 -16.10 14.06 -20.71
C GLU A 262 -17.53 13.57 -20.84
N LEU A 263 -17.86 12.46 -20.18
CA LEU A 263 -19.22 11.91 -20.13
C LEU A 263 -20.20 12.84 -19.40
N ASP A 264 -19.83 13.42 -18.26
CA ASP A 264 -20.72 14.35 -17.53
C ASP A 264 -20.97 15.65 -18.31
N ASN A 265 -19.99 16.10 -19.09
CA ASN A 265 -20.14 17.28 -19.96
C ASN A 265 -21.02 17.03 -21.19
N MET A 266 -21.36 15.77 -21.51
CA MET A 266 -22.37 15.48 -22.51
C MET A 266 -23.76 15.65 -21.90
N ARG A 267 -24.50 16.66 -22.38
CA ARG A 267 -25.86 16.94 -21.90
C ARG A 267 -26.86 16.63 -22.99
N GLN A 268 -27.95 15.98 -22.60
CA GLN A 268 -29.13 15.84 -23.45
C GLN A 268 -30.08 17.01 -23.17
N VAL A 269 -30.46 17.74 -24.20
CA VAL A 269 -31.38 18.87 -24.16
C VAL A 269 -32.74 18.42 -24.70
N VAL A 270 -33.78 18.60 -23.90
CA VAL A 270 -35.17 18.32 -24.30
C VAL A 270 -35.85 19.65 -24.61
N ASN A 271 -36.04 19.92 -25.90
CA ASN A 271 -36.81 21.06 -26.38
C ASN A 271 -38.30 20.76 -26.29
N ILE A 272 -39.03 21.57 -25.51
CA ILE A 272 -40.49 21.46 -25.35
C ILE A 272 -41.14 22.57 -26.17
N TYR A 273 -41.92 22.19 -27.18
CA TYR A 273 -42.61 23.15 -28.04
C TYR A 273 -44.02 23.43 -27.51
N PRO A 274 -44.50 24.68 -27.61
CA PRO A 274 -45.83 25.05 -27.14
C PRO A 274 -46.91 24.28 -27.90
N LYS A 275 -47.99 23.94 -27.19
CA LYS A 275 -49.15 23.22 -27.75
C LYS A 275 -49.80 24.05 -28.86
N LYS A 276 -50.02 23.45 -30.03
CA LYS A 276 -50.87 24.05 -31.06
C LYS A 276 -52.35 23.81 -30.74
N ARG A 277 -53.23 24.68 -31.24
CA ARG A 277 -54.69 24.55 -31.07
C ARG A 277 -55.14 23.15 -31.52
N ARG A 278 -55.85 22.42 -30.65
CA ARG A 278 -56.28 20.99 -30.80
C ARG A 278 -55.22 19.89 -30.51
N GLN A 279 -53.99 20.21 -30.07
CA GLN A 279 -53.05 19.19 -29.58
C GLN A 279 -53.28 18.84 -28.11
N LYS A 280 -53.35 17.53 -27.80
CA LYS A 280 -53.46 17.03 -26.42
C LYS A 280 -52.11 17.02 -25.67
N ILE A 281 -51.00 16.78 -26.37
CA ILE A 281 -49.65 16.62 -25.81
C ILE A 281 -48.69 17.63 -26.44
N GLU A 282 -47.74 18.13 -25.65
CA GLU A 282 -46.63 18.97 -26.13
C GLU A 282 -45.66 18.17 -26.98
N ARG A 283 -45.23 18.74 -28.11
CA ARG A 283 -44.17 18.13 -28.91
C ARG A 283 -42.84 18.30 -28.17
N LYS A 284 -42.12 17.20 -27.96
CA LYS A 284 -40.78 17.20 -27.38
C LYS A 284 -39.77 16.75 -28.43
N GLN A 285 -38.62 17.41 -28.49
CA GLN A 285 -37.48 16.98 -29.29
C GLN A 285 -36.26 16.84 -28.39
N VAL A 286 -35.55 15.72 -28.53
CA VAL A 286 -34.36 15.41 -27.75
C VAL A 286 -33.13 15.59 -28.64
N VAL A 287 -32.17 16.41 -28.22
CA VAL A 287 -30.93 16.71 -28.95
C VAL A 287 -29.76 16.69 -27.96
N LEU A 288 -28.56 16.30 -28.39
CA LEU A 288 -27.37 16.45 -27.57
C LEU A 288 -26.83 17.89 -27.63
N SER A 289 -26.27 18.37 -26.53
CA SER A 289 -25.47 19.59 -26.51
C SER A 289 -24.28 19.46 -27.47
N ARG A 290 -23.70 20.57 -27.92
CA ARG A 290 -22.50 20.56 -28.78
C ARG A 290 -21.42 19.66 -28.17
N THR A 291 -21.09 18.60 -28.89
CA THR A 291 -20.04 17.63 -28.53
C THR A 291 -18.69 18.07 -29.10
N SER A 292 -17.61 17.63 -28.45
CA SER A 292 -16.25 17.69 -29.00
C SER A 292 -15.93 16.44 -29.82
N GLU A 293 -14.90 16.49 -30.68
CA GLU A 293 -14.44 15.31 -31.43
C GLU A 293 -14.10 14.10 -30.52
N LEU A 294 -13.61 14.38 -29.31
CA LEU A 294 -13.34 13.34 -28.33
C LEU A 294 -14.66 12.71 -27.82
N GLN A 295 -15.67 13.53 -27.52
CA GLN A 295 -16.97 13.05 -27.07
C GLN A 295 -17.70 12.27 -28.17
N ASP A 296 -17.59 12.69 -29.43
CA ASP A 296 -18.15 11.93 -30.56
C ASP A 296 -17.52 10.54 -30.68
N LYS A 297 -16.19 10.46 -30.59
CA LYS A 297 -15.46 9.18 -30.55
C LYS A 297 -15.89 8.33 -29.35
N LEU A 298 -16.14 8.93 -28.20
CA LEU A 298 -16.63 8.21 -27.02
C LEU A 298 -18.06 7.68 -27.21
N ILE A 299 -18.95 8.47 -27.82
CA ILE A 299 -20.32 8.04 -28.16
C ILE A 299 -20.29 6.83 -29.08
N ASP A 300 -19.46 6.87 -30.12
CA ASP A 300 -19.27 5.75 -31.04
C ASP A 300 -18.70 4.52 -30.33
N THR A 301 -17.62 4.69 -29.59
CA THR A 301 -16.90 3.59 -28.91
C THR A 301 -17.73 2.91 -27.83
N LEU A 302 -18.58 3.67 -27.14
CA LEU A 302 -19.42 3.18 -26.05
C LEU A 302 -20.84 2.85 -26.51
N GLU A 303 -21.12 2.96 -27.81
CA GLU A 303 -22.43 2.68 -28.41
C GLU A 303 -23.57 3.49 -27.75
N LEU A 304 -23.29 4.74 -27.36
CA LEU A 304 -24.24 5.62 -26.67
C LEU A 304 -25.21 6.34 -27.63
N LYS A 305 -25.35 5.82 -28.85
CA LYS A 305 -26.25 6.39 -29.85
C LYS A 305 -27.70 6.08 -29.47
N GLU A 306 -28.37 7.04 -28.85
CA GLU A 306 -29.84 7.06 -28.85
C GLU A 306 -30.36 7.64 -30.18
N ASP A 307 -31.56 7.23 -30.59
CA ASP A 307 -32.27 7.73 -31.78
C ASP A 307 -32.39 9.26 -31.72
N GLN A 308 -31.41 9.96 -32.30
CA GLN A 308 -31.46 11.40 -32.47
C GLN A 308 -32.66 11.70 -33.39
N ASN A 309 -33.65 12.41 -32.85
CA ASN A 309 -34.98 12.66 -33.44
C ASN A 309 -36.09 11.64 -33.11
N LYS A 310 -36.05 10.94 -31.97
CA LYS A 310 -37.30 10.39 -31.42
C LYS A 310 -38.23 11.54 -31.01
N LEU A 311 -39.29 11.75 -31.79
CA LEU A 311 -40.45 12.50 -31.33
C LEU A 311 -41.09 11.68 -30.20
N LEU A 312 -40.92 12.14 -28.97
CA LEU A 312 -41.60 11.56 -27.82
C LEU A 312 -42.95 12.26 -27.70
N GLY A 313 -43.98 11.66 -28.31
CA GLY A 313 -45.35 12.15 -28.30
C GLY A 313 -46.22 11.51 -29.35
#